data_AF-A0A2N2RTJ4-F1
#
_entry.id   AF-A0A2N2RTJ4-F1
#
_cell.length_a   1.000
_cell.length_b   1.000
_cell.length_c   1.000
_cell.angle_alpha   90.00
_cell.angle_beta   90.00
_cell.angle_gamma   90.00
#
_symmetry.space_group_name_H-M   'P 1'
#
loop_
_entity.id
_entity.type
_entity.pdbx_description
1 polymer ?
#
loop_
_entity_poly.entity_id
_entity_poly.type
_entity_poly.pdbx_seq_one_letter_code
_entity_poly.pdbx_strand_id
1 'polypeptide(L)'
;MRYFNKLPGFIKTPAGLEWVLFKKIPLIFAVGTAVPVSYMLTIYLRYSPLNAEQQQIIYQCLGLLFTIWFFVGTLAIGCVVVMLMKGPAYVADPYDLPKENKQLEQHPEP
;
A
#
# COMPACT_ATOMS: atom_id res chain seq x y z
N MET A 1 24.79 15.26 5.19
CA MET A 1 24.57 13.84 5.54
C MET A 1 23.96 13.14 4.34
N ARG A 2 24.50 11.97 3.93
CA ARG A 2 24.05 11.23 2.75
C ARG A 2 23.12 10.11 3.17
N TYR A 3 21.86 10.44 3.46
CA TYR A 3 20.88 9.51 4.05
C TYR A 3 20.47 8.34 3.13
N PHE A 4 20.74 8.43 1.82
CA PHE A 4 20.33 7.42 0.83
C PHE A 4 21.51 6.93 0.01
N ASN A 5 22.51 6.33 0.65
CA ASN A 5 23.60 5.71 -0.06
C ASN A 5 23.18 4.34 -0.62
N LYS A 6 23.27 4.15 -1.93
CA LYS A 6 22.89 2.88 -2.59
C LYS A 6 24.09 1.95 -2.67
N LEU A 7 23.88 0.65 -2.45
CA LEU A 7 24.94 -0.35 -2.64
C LEU A 7 25.33 -0.43 -4.13
N PRO A 8 26.63 -0.36 -4.48
CA PRO A 8 27.08 -0.71 -5.82
C PRO A 8 26.90 -2.22 -6.05
N GLY A 9 26.47 -2.63 -7.25
CA GLY A 9 26.39 -4.04 -7.65
C GLY A 9 25.12 -4.80 -7.26
N PHE A 10 24.07 -4.14 -6.75
CA PHE A 10 22.80 -4.81 -6.43
C PHE A 10 21.99 -5.17 -7.70
N ILE A 11 21.25 -6.28 -7.64
CA ILE A 11 20.38 -6.75 -8.72
C ILE A 11 19.10 -5.93 -8.72
N LYS A 12 18.74 -5.33 -9.86
CA LYS A 12 17.48 -4.61 -10.02
C LYS A 12 16.37 -5.57 -10.41
N THR A 13 15.33 -5.66 -9.58
CA THR A 13 14.11 -6.40 -9.92
C THR A 13 13.20 -5.52 -10.80
N PRO A 14 12.61 -6.04 -11.89
CA PRO A 14 11.71 -5.26 -12.71
C PRO A 14 10.43 -4.87 -11.94
N ALA A 15 9.86 -3.71 -12.28
CA ALA A 15 8.58 -3.26 -11.74
C ALA A 15 7.46 -4.22 -12.20
N GLY A 16 6.83 -4.89 -11.24
CA GLY A 16 5.81 -5.89 -11.48
C GLY A 16 4.39 -5.35 -11.43
N LEU A 17 3.46 -6.23 -11.07
CA LEU A 17 2.03 -5.95 -10.98
C LEU A 17 1.70 -4.86 -9.94
N GLU A 18 2.54 -4.71 -8.91
CA GLU A 18 2.41 -3.66 -7.89
C GLU A 18 2.41 -2.25 -8.48
N TRP A 19 3.20 -2.00 -9.53
CA TRP A 19 3.35 -0.67 -10.13
C TRP A 19 2.18 -0.33 -11.04
N VAL A 20 1.68 -1.34 -11.75
CA VAL A 20 0.46 -1.23 -12.58
C VAL A 20 -0.75 -1.01 -11.68
N LEU A 21 -0.86 -1.76 -10.59
CA LEU A 21 -1.96 -1.63 -9.64
C LEU A 21 -1.94 -0.28 -8.96
N PHE A 22 -0.78 0.17 -8.47
CA PHE A 22 -0.62 1.47 -7.84
C PHE A 22 -1.05 2.64 -8.74
N LYS A 23 -0.75 2.59 -10.04
CA LYS A 23 -1.24 3.57 -11.03
C LYS A 23 -2.76 3.54 -11.21
N LYS A 24 -3.41 2.38 -11.04
CA LYS A 24 -4.86 2.21 -11.21
C LYS A 24 -5.65 2.51 -9.93
N ILE A 25 -5.02 2.45 -8.76
CA ILE A 25 -5.65 2.78 -7.47
C ILE A 25 -6.43 4.11 -7.48
N PRO A 26 -5.89 5.26 -7.95
CA PRO A 26 -6.66 6.51 -7.94
C PRO A 26 -7.91 6.45 -8.82
N LEU A 27 -7.86 5.70 -9.92
CA LEU A 27 -9.03 5.48 -10.78
C LEU A 27 -10.06 4.55 -10.11
N ILE A 28 -9.60 3.47 -9.46
CA ILE A 28 -10.47 2.56 -8.69
C ILE A 28 -11.16 3.33 -7.56
N PHE A 29 -10.41 4.22 -6.88
CA PHE A 29 -10.96 5.08 -5.84
C PHE A 29 -12.02 6.04 -6.39
N ALA A 30 -11.74 6.73 -7.49
CA ALA A 30 -12.69 7.64 -8.12
C ALA A 30 -13.97 6.92 -8.58
N VAL A 31 -13.85 5.76 -9.23
CA VAL A 31 -15.00 4.97 -9.67
C VAL A 31 -15.77 4.41 -8.47
N GLY A 32 -15.07 3.85 -7.48
CA GLY A 32 -15.67 3.29 -6.28
C GLY A 32 -16.42 4.32 -5.44
N THR A 33 -15.96 5.57 -5.42
CA THR A 33 -16.65 6.66 -4.72
C THR A 33 -17.79 7.28 -5.52
N ALA A 34 -17.64 7.36 -6.85
CA ALA A 34 -18.67 7.93 -7.72
C ALA A 34 -19.98 7.14 -7.66
N VAL A 35 -19.94 5.82 -7.54
CA VAL A 35 -21.15 4.97 -7.49
C VAL A 35 -22.06 5.31 -6.29
N PRO A 36 -21.63 5.20 -5.02
CA PRO A 36 -22.47 5.51 -3.88
C PRO A 36 -22.86 7.00 -3.81
N VAL A 37 -21.97 7.91 -4.22
CA VAL A 37 -22.27 9.35 -4.25
C VAL A 37 -23.34 9.66 -5.30
N SER A 38 -23.24 9.10 -6.50
CA SER A 38 -24.24 9.31 -7.55
C SER A 38 -25.62 8.82 -7.11
N TYR A 39 -25.69 7.67 -6.46
CA TYR A 39 -26.94 7.12 -5.95
C TYR A 39 -27.55 8.01 -4.86
N MET A 40 -26.75 8.42 -3.87
CA MET A 40 -27.18 9.34 -2.81
C MET A 40 -27.69 10.67 -3.39
N LEU A 41 -27.00 11.21 -4.39
CA LEU A 41 -27.41 12.45 -5.08
C LEU A 41 -28.75 12.28 -5.80
N THR A 42 -28.99 11.15 -6.47
CA THR A 42 -30.28 10.92 -7.15
C THR A 42 -31.46 10.86 -6.19
N ILE A 43 -31.27 10.30 -4.98
CA ILE A 43 -32.31 10.29 -3.94
C ILE A 43 -32.58 11.71 -3.47
N TYR A 44 -31.53 12.48 -3.18
CA TYR A 44 -31.65 13.85 -2.68
C TYR A 44 -32.35 14.80 -3.66
N LEU A 45 -32.12 14.61 -4.97
CA LEU A 45 -32.73 15.42 -6.02
C LEU A 45 -34.19 15.04 -6.32
N ARG A 46 -34.57 13.77 -6.12
CA ARG A 46 -35.91 13.27 -6.46
C ARG A 46 -36.91 13.37 -5.32
N TYR A 47 -36.46 13.35 -4.07
CA TYR A 47 -37.34 13.23 -2.91
C TYR A 47 -37.10 14.37 -1.92
N SER A 48 -38.12 15.20 -1.73
CA SER A 48 -38.18 16.23 -0.69
C SER A 48 -39.64 16.39 -0.24
N PRO A 49 -40.03 15.98 0.99
CA PRO A 49 -39.20 15.51 2.10
C PRO A 49 -38.72 14.05 1.97
N LEU A 50 -37.66 13.70 2.71
CA LEU A 50 -37.09 12.35 2.74
C LEU A 50 -37.88 11.43 3.67
N ASN A 51 -38.22 10.23 3.20
CA ASN A 51 -38.83 9.18 4.01
C ASN A 51 -37.78 8.44 4.85
N ALA A 52 -38.22 7.75 5.92
CA ALA A 52 -37.34 6.98 6.81
C ALA A 52 -36.53 5.91 6.06
N GLU A 53 -37.14 5.21 5.09
CA GLU A 53 -36.45 4.21 4.27
C GLU A 53 -35.33 4.82 3.41
N GLN A 54 -35.57 6.00 2.82
CA GLN A 54 -34.60 6.69 1.99
C GLN A 54 -33.41 7.17 2.82
N GLN A 55 -33.67 7.62 4.04
CA GLN A 55 -32.63 8.02 4.98
C GLN A 55 -31.77 6.81 5.42
N GLN A 56 -32.38 5.64 5.65
CA GLN A 56 -31.64 4.41 5.93
C GLN A 56 -30.72 4.02 4.78
N ILE A 57 -31.21 4.08 3.54
CA ILE A 57 -30.43 3.78 2.33
C ILE A 57 -29.23 4.72 2.21
N ILE A 58 -29.42 6.02 2.48
CA ILE A 58 -28.34 7.01 2.48
C ILE A 58 -27.23 6.64 3.47
N TYR A 59 -27.58 6.24 4.70
CA TYR A 59 -26.59 5.81 5.68
C TYR A 59 -25.87 4.52 5.29
N GLN A 60 -26.56 3.57 4.64
CA GLN A 60 -25.92 2.38 4.09
C GLN A 60 -24.92 2.72 2.99
N CYS A 61 -25.27 3.64 2.08
CA CYS A 61 -24.35 4.14 1.06
C CYS A 61 -23.13 4.84 1.66
N LEU A 62 -23.32 5.59 2.74
CA LEU A 62 -22.24 6.23 3.48
C LEU A 62 -21.30 5.19 4.12
N GLY A 63 -21.87 4.13 4.71
CA GLY A 63 -21.11 2.99 5.23
C GLY A 63 -20.26 2.32 4.14
N LEU A 64 -20.88 2.03 2.99
CA LEU A 64 -20.18 1.48 1.81
C LEU A 64 -19.03 2.37 1.34
N LEU A 65 -19.26 3.68 1.30
CA LEU A 65 -18.24 4.66 0.90
C LEU A 65 -17.01 4.58 1.82
N PHE A 66 -17.21 4.54 3.13
CA PHE A 66 -16.11 4.34 4.07
C PHE A 66 -15.41 2.99 3.88
N THR A 67 -16.16 1.90 3.69
CA THR A 67 -15.57 0.57 3.43
C THR A 67 -14.66 0.58 2.20
N ILE A 68 -15.08 1.22 1.12
CA ILE A 68 -14.28 1.34 -0.11
C ILE A 68 -13.00 2.12 0.16
N TRP A 69 -13.07 3.21 0.94
CA TRP A 69 -11.89 4.00 1.31
C TRP A 69 -10.88 3.19 2.11
N PHE A 70 -11.33 2.41 3.10
CA PHE A 70 -10.45 1.55 3.89
C PHE A 70 -9.80 0.43 3.05
N PHE A 71 -10.56 -0.19 2.14
CA PHE A 71 -10.02 -1.21 1.23
C PHE A 71 -8.97 -0.63 0.29
N VAL A 72 -9.25 0.52 -0.32
CA VAL A 72 -8.30 1.23 -1.19
C VAL A 72 -7.05 1.64 -0.41
N GLY A 73 -7.20 2.16 0.81
CA GLY A 73 -6.09 2.51 1.68
C GLY A 73 -5.20 1.32 1.99
N THR A 74 -5.80 0.18 2.37
CA THR A 74 -5.08 -1.07 2.64
C THR A 74 -4.31 -1.54 1.40
N LEU A 75 -4.94 -1.50 0.22
CA LEU A 75 -4.30 -1.89 -1.03
C LEU A 75 -3.12 -0.97 -1.41
N ALA A 76 -3.27 0.33 -1.19
CA ALA A 76 -2.22 1.31 -1.44
C ALA A 76 -1.01 1.07 -0.53
N ILE A 77 -1.25 0.85 0.78
CA ILE A 77 -0.19 0.51 1.74
C ILE A 77 0.52 -0.78 1.31
N GLY A 78 -0.23 -1.83 0.95
CA GLY A 78 0.35 -3.08 0.47
C GLY A 78 1.25 -2.90 -0.76
N CYS A 79 0.81 -2.10 -1.75
CA CYS A 79 1.62 -1.79 -2.92
C CYS A 79 2.91 -1.04 -2.56
N VAL A 80 2.83 -0.06 -1.65
CA VAL A 80 4.01 0.70 -1.18
C VAL A 80 5.00 -0.21 -0.47
N VAL A 81 4.52 -1.11 0.39
CA VAL A 81 5.38 -2.09 1.08
C VAL A 81 6.11 -2.98 0.08
N VAL A 82 5.42 -3.52 -0.94
CA VAL A 82 6.05 -4.34 -1.97
C VAL A 82 7.08 -3.53 -2.79
N MET A 83 6.78 -2.27 -3.11
CA MET A 83 7.74 -1.38 -3.77
C MET A 83 8.98 -1.11 -2.91
N LEU A 84 8.82 -0.97 -1.59
CA LEU A 84 9.94 -0.83 -0.65
C LEU A 84 10.78 -2.12 -0.61
N MET A 85 10.14 -3.28 -0.54
CA MET A 85 10.83 -4.59 -0.54
C MET A 85 11.62 -4.84 -1.83
N LYS A 86 11.10 -4.40 -2.98
CA LYS A 86 11.79 -4.47 -4.29
C LYS A 86 12.69 -3.26 -4.57
N GLY A 87 12.75 -2.29 -3.64
CA GLY A 87 13.47 -1.04 -3.81
C GLY A 87 15.00 -1.21 -3.88
N PRO A 88 15.74 -0.12 -4.14
CA PRO A 88 17.20 -0.17 -4.17
C PRO A 88 17.76 -0.60 -2.81
N ALA A 89 18.78 -1.47 -2.84
CA ALA A 89 19.52 -1.82 -1.63
C ALA A 89 20.25 -0.57 -1.10
N TYR A 90 19.83 -0.09 0.06
CA TYR A 90 20.53 0.97 0.78
C TYR A 90 21.65 0.37 1.63
N VAL A 91 22.77 1.07 1.71
CA VAL A 91 23.90 0.69 2.56
C VAL A 91 23.43 0.73 4.01
N ALA A 92 23.38 -0.44 4.64
CA ALA A 92 23.20 -0.55 6.08
C ALA A 92 24.43 0.03 6.80
N ASP A 93 24.27 0.43 8.05
CA ASP A 93 25.42 0.86 8.86
C ASP A 93 26.47 -0.26 8.88
N PRO A 94 27.74 0.05 8.52
CA PRO A 94 28.80 -0.94 8.56
C PRO A 94 29.02 -1.33 10.03
N TYR A 95 28.78 -2.61 10.35
CA TYR A 95 29.24 -3.18 11.61
C TYR A 95 30.73 -3.45 11.52
N ASP A 96 31.49 -3.01 12.52
CA ASP A 96 32.89 -3.42 12.65
C ASP A 96 32.93 -4.93 12.90
N LEU A 97 33.42 -5.68 11.92
CA LEU A 97 33.71 -7.10 12.13
C LEU A 97 34.93 -7.20 13.05
N PRO A 98 34.83 -7.85 14.22
CA PRO A 98 36.00 -8.17 15.02
C PRO A 98 36.93 -9.08 14.20
N LYS A 99 38.24 -8.94 14.40
CA LYS A 99 39.23 -9.78 13.70
C LYS A 99 38.93 -11.25 13.96
N GLU A 100 38.87 -12.03 12.89
CA GLU A 100 38.69 -13.48 12.92
C GLU A 100 39.74 -14.11 13.84
N ASN A 101 39.28 -14.90 14.82
CA ASN A 101 40.15 -15.67 15.70
C ASN A 101 40.13 -17.14 15.27
N LYS A 102 41.06 -17.52 14.40
CA LYS A 102 41.24 -18.89 13.88
C LYS A 102 41.45 -19.96 14.97
N GLN A 103 41.79 -19.57 16.19
CA GLN A 103 41.95 -20.53 17.30
C GLN A 103 40.60 -21.10 17.77
N LEU A 104 39.49 -20.45 17.43
CA LEU A 104 38.13 -20.90 17.76
C LEU A 104 37.52 -21.81 16.69
N GLU A 105 38.16 -21.92 15.53
CA GLU A 105 37.73 -22.80 14.42
C GLU A 105 38.32 -24.21 14.62
N GLN A 106 37.87 -24.91 15.67
CA GLN A 106 38.15 -26.34 15.79
C GLN A 106 37.23 -27.11 14.85
N HIS A 107 37.75 -27.49 13.69
CA HIS A 107 37.11 -28.49 12.85
C HIS A 107 37.22 -29.87 13.53
N PRO A 108 36.12 -30.62 13.71
CA PRO A 108 36.20 -32.02 14.09
C PRO A 108 37.00 -32.76 13.03
N GLU A 109 38.04 -33.49 13.44
CA GLU A 109 38.79 -34.35 12.51
C GLU A 109 37.87 -35.48 12.01
N PRO A 110 37.97 -35.86 10.72
CA PRO A 110 37.09 -36.84 10.08
C PRO A 110 37.24 -38.27 10.61
#